data_AF-A0A3M1R5Z9-F1
#
_entry.id   AF-A0A3M1R5Z9-F1
#
_cell.length_a   1.000
_cell.length_b   1.000
_cell.length_c   1.000
_cell.angle_alpha   90.00
_cell.angle_beta   90.00
_cell.angle_gamma   90.00
#
_symmetry.space_group_name_H-M   'P 1'
#
loop_
_entity.id
_entity.type
_entity.pdbx_description
1 polymer ?
#
loop_
_entity_poly.entity_id
_entity_poly.type
_entity_poly.pdbx_seq_one_letter_code
_entity_poly.pdbx_strand_id
1 'polypeptide(L)'
;MVNRTGKRCSQSREDSAMTCGRNLLPSRPGTYCLLLSLPFTRRIRVGRRGSYRFPAGYYLYVGSACGPGGLRGRISHHLCPLARPHWHIDYLRQAALLEEVWFAIGKSQEHAWATLLQGMTGTDIPMPRFGSSDCRCASHLFHLSLQRRPGRIRRCLPGEVRTYLPLPGERIAGCDA
;
A
#
# COMPACT_ATOMS: atom_id res chain seq x y z
N MET A 1 -46.91 40.10 7.08
CA MET A 1 -47.26 38.79 7.68
C MET A 1 -46.94 37.70 6.65
N VAL A 2 -45.95 36.87 6.98
CA VAL A 2 -45.75 35.46 6.57
C VAL A 2 -45.65 35.06 5.08
N ASN A 3 -44.44 34.59 4.76
CA ASN A 3 -44.01 33.51 3.84
C ASN A 3 -44.26 33.57 2.32
N ARG A 4 -43.15 33.53 1.57
CA ARG A 4 -43.03 32.73 0.34
C ARG A 4 -41.86 31.77 0.42
N THR A 5 -42.21 30.50 0.51
CA THR A 5 -41.42 29.31 0.19
C THR A 5 -41.17 29.21 -1.32
N GLY A 6 -40.02 28.65 -1.74
CA GLY A 6 -39.90 28.06 -3.07
C GLY A 6 -38.54 28.16 -3.77
N LYS A 7 -37.82 27.02 -3.76
CA LYS A 7 -36.72 26.61 -4.66
C LYS A 7 -36.99 27.02 -6.14
N ARG A 8 -36.04 27.20 -7.07
CA ARG A 8 -34.74 26.55 -7.31
C ARG A 8 -34.03 27.24 -8.51
N CYS A 9 -32.70 27.17 -8.51
CA CYS A 9 -31.79 26.91 -9.64
C CYS A 9 -32.03 27.62 -11.00
N SER A 10 -31.08 28.47 -11.39
CA SER A 10 -30.21 28.17 -12.54
C SER A 10 -29.07 29.18 -12.69
N GLN A 11 -27.86 28.61 -12.85
CA GLN A 11 -26.72 29.12 -13.63
C GLN A 11 -25.87 30.28 -13.10
N SER A 12 -24.68 29.92 -12.63
CA SER A 12 -23.39 30.56 -12.95
C SER A 12 -22.30 29.52 -12.66
N ARG A 13 -21.65 28.92 -13.66
CA ARG A 13 -20.38 29.38 -14.27
C ARG A 13 -19.37 29.86 -13.23
N GLU A 14 -18.49 28.94 -12.84
CA GLU A 14 -17.19 29.13 -12.18
C GLU A 14 -16.55 27.73 -12.21
N ASP A 15 -15.30 27.47 -12.53
CA ASP A 15 -14.31 28.15 -13.36
C ASP A 15 -13.31 27.04 -13.72
N SER A 16 -12.73 27.12 -14.91
CA SER A 16 -11.62 26.26 -15.32
C SER A 16 -10.43 26.46 -14.38
N ALA A 17 -10.22 25.52 -13.47
CA ALA A 17 -8.94 25.34 -12.80
C ALA A 17 -8.43 23.93 -13.10
N MET A 18 -7.47 23.84 -14.02
CA MET A 18 -6.51 22.74 -14.10
C MET A 18 -5.91 22.52 -12.70
N THR A 19 -6.49 21.60 -11.93
CA THR A 19 -5.88 21.12 -10.71
C THR A 19 -4.98 19.97 -11.12
N CYS A 20 -3.67 20.21 -11.14
CA CYS A 20 -2.66 19.17 -11.16
C CYS A 20 -2.95 18.23 -9.97
N GLY A 21 -3.64 17.11 -10.26
CA GLY A 21 -4.31 16.30 -9.26
C GLY A 21 -3.32 15.57 -8.37
N ARG A 22 -3.13 16.05 -7.13
CA ARG A 22 -2.52 15.25 -6.07
C ARG A 22 -3.37 13.98 -5.90
N ASN A 23 -2.79 12.81 -6.07
CA ASN A 23 -3.45 11.53 -5.76
C ASN A 23 -3.67 11.43 -4.24
N LEU A 24 -4.78 11.98 -3.75
CA LEU A 24 -5.10 11.95 -2.32
C LEU A 24 -5.51 10.53 -1.88
N LEU A 25 -4.85 10.01 -0.85
CA LEU A 25 -5.25 8.74 -0.24
C LEU A 25 -6.55 8.90 0.56
N PRO A 26 -7.49 7.94 0.45
CA PRO A 26 -8.77 8.03 1.16
C PRO A 26 -8.65 7.61 2.63
N SER A 27 -9.33 8.31 3.54
CA SER A 27 -9.48 7.89 4.94
C SER A 27 -10.57 6.83 5.12
N ARG A 28 -10.65 5.85 4.21
CA ARG A 28 -11.66 4.78 4.20
C ARG A 28 -11.00 3.43 4.40
N PRO A 29 -11.72 2.43 4.94
CA PRO A 29 -11.23 1.05 5.00
C PRO A 29 -10.86 0.51 3.62
N GLY A 30 -9.91 -0.43 3.58
CA GLY A 30 -9.54 -1.09 2.34
C GLY A 30 -8.38 -2.05 2.48
N THR A 31 -7.88 -2.47 1.32
CA THR A 31 -6.69 -3.30 1.15
C THR A 31 -5.67 -2.54 0.33
N TYR A 32 -4.39 -2.71 0.66
CA TYR A 32 -3.28 -2.12 -0.06
C TYR A 32 -2.20 -3.15 -0.35
N CYS A 33 -1.41 -2.88 -1.39
CA CYS A 33 -0.19 -3.57 -1.73
C CYS A 33 0.91 -2.53 -1.90
N LEU A 34 2.01 -2.67 -1.15
CA LEU A 34 3.21 -1.87 -1.34
C LEU A 34 4.08 -2.56 -2.40
N LEU A 35 4.41 -1.85 -3.46
CA LEU A 35 5.47 -2.25 -4.39
C LEU A 35 6.77 -1.62 -3.92
N LEU A 36 7.71 -2.45 -3.48
CA LEU A 36 9.03 -2.04 -3.05
C LEU A 36 10.10 -2.51 -4.03
N SER A 37 11.21 -1.78 -4.13
CA SER A 37 12.42 -2.22 -4.81
C SER A 37 13.58 -2.37 -3.82
N LEU A 38 14.37 -3.43 -3.98
CA LEU A 38 15.60 -3.64 -3.23
C LEU A 38 16.75 -3.82 -4.25
N PRO A 39 17.68 -2.86 -4.36
CA PRO A 39 18.69 -2.87 -5.41
C PRO A 39 19.74 -3.98 -5.23
N PHE A 40 20.02 -4.37 -3.99
CA PHE A 40 21.03 -5.37 -3.66
C PHE A 40 20.49 -6.38 -2.65
N THR A 41 20.94 -7.63 -2.75
CA THR A 41 20.58 -8.65 -1.75
C THR A 41 21.05 -8.22 -0.36
N ARG A 42 20.19 -8.28 0.65
CA ARG A 42 20.54 -7.94 2.03
C ARG A 42 20.12 -9.02 3.02
N ARG A 43 20.88 -9.15 4.11
CA ARG A 43 20.42 -9.84 5.32
C ARG A 43 19.75 -8.82 6.23
N ILE A 44 18.48 -9.01 6.53
CA ILE A 44 17.70 -8.08 7.36
C ILE A 44 17.22 -8.83 8.60
N ARG A 45 17.43 -8.24 9.77
CA ARG A 45 16.89 -8.74 11.04
C ARG A 45 15.46 -8.24 11.20
N VAL A 46 14.50 -9.15 11.26
CA VAL A 46 13.07 -8.86 11.38
C VAL A 46 12.64 -9.09 12.82
N GLY A 47 12.82 -8.07 13.66
CA GLY A 47 12.46 -8.11 15.08
C GLY A 47 12.98 -9.35 15.81
N ARG A 48 12.07 -10.05 16.52
CA ARG A 48 12.38 -11.31 17.24
C ARG A 48 12.42 -12.55 16.33
N ARG A 49 12.03 -12.42 15.05
CA ARG A 49 11.99 -13.57 14.11
C ARG A 49 13.36 -13.97 13.58
N GLY A 50 14.39 -13.14 13.80
CA GLY A 50 15.76 -13.42 13.39
C GLY A 50 16.12 -12.75 12.06
N SER A 51 17.22 -13.22 11.45
CA SER A 51 17.80 -12.63 10.25
C SER A 51 17.53 -13.48 9.02
N TYR A 52 16.98 -12.86 7.97
CA TYR A 52 16.61 -13.51 6.72
C TYR A 52 17.34 -12.86 5.54
N ARG A 53 17.55 -13.63 4.48
CA ARG A 53 18.14 -13.15 3.22
C ARG A 53 17.03 -12.67 2.30
N PHE A 54 17.08 -11.39 1.93
CA PHE A 54 16.18 -10.74 0.98
C PHE A 54 16.95 -10.50 -0.32
N PRO A 55 16.67 -11.26 -1.41
CA PRO A 55 17.33 -11.08 -2.69
C PRO A 55 17.06 -9.70 -3.32
N ALA A 56 17.96 -9.22 -4.17
CA ALA A 56 17.66 -8.05 -5.01
C ALA A 56 16.41 -8.32 -5.86
N GLY A 57 15.57 -7.31 -6.06
CA GLY A 57 14.31 -7.47 -6.79
C GLY A 57 13.21 -6.56 -6.32
N TYR A 58 11.99 -6.87 -6.77
CA TYR A 58 10.78 -6.20 -6.32
C TYR A 58 10.09 -7.02 -5.24
N TYR A 59 9.40 -6.32 -4.36
CA TYR A 59 8.62 -6.92 -3.29
C TYR A 59 7.19 -6.40 -3.32
N LEU A 60 6.25 -7.30 -3.15
CA LEU A 60 4.83 -6.99 -2.99
C LEU A 60 4.43 -7.34 -1.57
N TYR A 61 4.06 -6.33 -0.79
CA TYR A 61 3.55 -6.52 0.57
C TYR A 61 2.07 -6.17 0.64
N VAL A 62 1.23 -7.14 0.95
CA VAL A 62 -0.21 -6.97 1.07
C VAL A 62 -0.60 -6.67 2.52
N GLY A 63 -1.49 -5.70 2.70
CA GLY A 63 -2.04 -5.39 4.02
C GLY A 63 -3.46 -4.85 3.96
N SER A 64 -4.10 -4.83 5.11
CA SER A 64 -5.43 -4.25 5.34
C SER A 64 -5.33 -2.96 6.13
N ALA A 65 -6.26 -2.05 5.86
CA ALA A 65 -6.34 -0.73 6.45
C ALA A 65 -7.73 -0.50 7.07
N CYS A 66 -8.16 -1.42 7.95
CA CYS A 66 -9.50 -1.39 8.56
C CYS A 66 -9.56 -0.60 9.88
N GLY A 67 -8.42 -0.14 10.41
CA GLY A 67 -8.34 0.64 11.64
C GLY A 67 -8.59 2.14 11.44
N PRO A 68 -8.42 2.94 12.50
CA PRO A 68 -8.55 4.40 12.46
C PRO A 68 -7.69 5.01 11.34
N GLY A 69 -8.23 6.02 10.65
CA GLY A 69 -7.57 6.69 9.53
C GLY A 69 -7.59 5.92 8.20
N GLY A 70 -8.02 4.65 8.19
CA GLY A 70 -8.21 3.85 6.97
C GLY A 70 -6.94 3.71 6.13
N LEU A 71 -7.12 3.62 4.81
CA LEU A 71 -6.03 3.55 3.83
C LEU A 71 -5.05 4.72 3.97
N ARG A 72 -5.54 5.95 4.15
CA ARG A 72 -4.68 7.12 4.39
C ARG A 72 -3.75 6.87 5.57
N GLY A 73 -4.28 6.57 6.76
CA GLY A 73 -3.45 6.36 7.94
C GLY A 73 -2.43 5.23 7.77
N ARG A 74 -2.89 4.08 7.25
CA ARG A 74 -2.02 2.90 7.10
C ARG A 74 -0.93 3.08 6.05
N ILE A 75 -1.25 3.69 4.92
CA ILE A 75 -0.26 3.93 3.85
C ILE A 75 0.69 5.06 4.24
N SER A 76 0.20 6.12 4.90
CA SER A 76 1.06 7.20 5.42
C SER A 76 2.20 6.68 6.30
N HIS A 77 1.90 5.72 7.19
CA HIS A 77 2.90 5.03 8.01
C HIS A 77 4.06 4.45 7.18
N HIS A 78 3.75 3.95 5.97
CA HIS A 78 4.72 3.28 5.10
C HIS A 78 5.49 4.23 4.18
N LEU A 79 5.08 5.50 4.06
CA LEU A 79 5.73 6.44 3.15
C LEU A 79 7.17 6.74 3.57
N CYS A 80 7.41 6.85 4.88
CA CYS A 80 8.73 7.05 5.43
C CYS A 80 9.21 5.81 6.20
N PRO A 81 10.46 5.36 5.98
CA PRO A 81 11.07 4.36 6.85
C PRO A 81 11.13 4.84 8.30
N LEU A 82 10.77 3.98 9.24
CA LEU A 82 10.79 4.29 10.66
C LEU A 82 12.14 3.96 11.30
N ALA A 83 12.62 4.85 12.17
CA ALA A 83 13.79 4.58 13.01
C ALA A 83 13.54 3.44 14.01
N ARG A 84 12.28 3.29 14.45
CA ARG A 84 11.82 2.21 15.34
C ARG A 84 10.75 1.37 14.63
N PRO A 85 11.14 0.28 13.94
CA PRO A 85 10.21 -0.63 13.28
C PRO A 85 9.22 -1.24 14.26
N HIS A 86 7.95 -1.28 13.87
CA HIS A 86 6.88 -1.92 14.64
C HIS A 86 6.29 -3.13 13.90
N TRP A 87 5.99 -2.98 12.60
CA TRP A 87 5.50 -4.07 11.76
C TRP A 87 6.65 -4.75 11.02
N HIS A 88 6.46 -6.02 10.61
CA HIS A 88 7.50 -6.75 9.89
C HIS A 88 8.01 -6.00 8.65
N ILE A 89 7.09 -5.35 7.91
CA ILE A 89 7.39 -4.59 6.71
C ILE A 89 8.27 -3.37 7.00
N ASP A 90 8.20 -2.78 8.20
CA ASP A 90 9.01 -1.62 8.59
C ASP A 90 10.51 -1.97 8.56
N TYR A 91 10.88 -3.20 8.93
CA TYR A 91 12.27 -3.68 8.86
C TYR A 91 12.78 -3.76 7.42
N LEU A 92 11.94 -4.22 6.48
CA LEU A 92 12.30 -4.25 5.07
C LEU A 92 12.34 -2.84 4.48
N ARG A 93 11.41 -1.95 4.88
CA ARG A 93 11.35 -0.55 4.44
C ARG A 93 12.58 0.27 4.77
N GLN A 94 13.36 -0.11 5.79
CA GLN A 94 14.65 0.51 6.07
C GLN A 94 15.69 0.30 4.96
N ALA A 95 15.53 -0.73 4.13
CA ALA A 95 16.45 -1.07 3.06
C ALA A 95 15.84 -0.99 1.65
N ALA A 96 14.52 -1.15 1.54
CA ALA A 96 13.80 -1.17 0.28
C ALA A 96 13.08 0.17 0.02
N LEU A 97 13.12 0.65 -1.21
CA LEU A 97 12.44 1.88 -1.65
C LEU A 97 10.98 1.57 -1.95
N LEU A 98 10.07 2.49 -1.62
CA LEU A 98 8.65 2.39 -1.97
C LEU A 98 8.42 3.04 -3.33
N GLU A 99 8.05 2.24 -4.32
CA GLU A 99 7.86 2.69 -5.72
C GLU A 99 6.41 3.08 -5.99
N GLU A 100 5.47 2.23 -5.57
CA GLU A 100 4.05 2.43 -5.79
C GLU A 100 3.24 1.84 -4.62
N VAL A 101 2.03 2.36 -4.44
CA VAL A 101 1.02 1.74 -3.59
C VAL A 101 -0.22 1.46 -4.44
N TRP A 102 -0.64 0.20 -4.46
CA TRP A 102 -1.90 -0.20 -5.08
C TRP A 102 -2.93 -0.40 -3.99
N PHE A 103 -4.15 0.09 -4.17
CA PHE A 103 -5.17 -0.03 -3.14
C PHE A 103 -6.59 -0.16 -3.69
N ALA A 104 -7.46 -0.80 -2.92
CA ALA A 104 -8.89 -0.88 -3.17
C ALA A 104 -9.65 -0.47 -1.91
N ILE A 105 -10.69 0.35 -2.07
CA ILE A 105 -11.54 0.84 -0.98
C ILE A 105 -12.64 -0.20 -0.71
N GLY A 106 -12.95 -0.48 0.56
CA GLY A 106 -14.05 -1.34 0.96
C GLY A 106 -13.64 -2.38 1.99
N LYS A 107 -14.33 -3.52 1.98
CA LYS A 107 -14.00 -4.67 2.84
C LYS A 107 -12.59 -5.17 2.52
N SER A 108 -11.86 -5.64 3.54
CA SER A 108 -10.55 -6.23 3.34
C SER A 108 -10.61 -7.41 2.39
N GLN A 109 -9.76 -7.37 1.36
CA GLN A 109 -9.43 -8.43 0.42
C GLN A 109 -7.99 -8.92 0.61
N GLU A 110 -7.36 -8.64 1.76
CA GLU A 110 -5.95 -8.93 2.06
C GLU A 110 -5.59 -10.40 1.79
N HIS A 111 -6.41 -11.34 2.29
CA HIS A 111 -6.19 -12.76 2.04
C HIS A 111 -6.37 -13.15 0.57
N ALA A 112 -7.35 -12.55 -0.13
CA ALA A 112 -7.59 -12.85 -1.53
C ALA A 112 -6.42 -12.38 -2.41
N TRP A 113 -5.88 -11.19 -2.12
CA TRP A 113 -4.69 -10.65 -2.78
C TRP A 113 -3.46 -11.50 -2.49
N ALA A 114 -3.25 -11.89 -1.22
CA ALA A 114 -2.14 -12.75 -0.84
C ALA A 114 -2.19 -14.12 -1.53
N THR A 115 -3.36 -14.77 -1.57
CA THR A 115 -3.55 -16.05 -2.26
C THR A 115 -3.30 -15.93 -3.76
N LEU A 116 -3.80 -14.87 -4.40
CA LEU A 116 -3.54 -14.65 -5.82
C LEU A 116 -2.05 -14.49 -6.09
N LEU A 117 -1.37 -13.62 -5.33
CA LEU A 117 0.07 -13.40 -5.50
C LEU A 117 0.87 -14.67 -5.26
N GLN A 118 0.53 -15.47 -4.25
CA GLN A 118 1.20 -16.74 -4.00
C GLN A 118 1.09 -17.72 -5.17
N GLY A 119 -0.03 -17.70 -5.90
CA GLY A 119 -0.29 -18.58 -7.05
C GLY A 119 0.31 -18.08 -8.37
N MET A 120 0.90 -16.88 -8.42
CA MET A 120 1.45 -16.35 -9.66
C MET A 120 2.79 -16.99 -10.02
N THR A 121 2.97 -17.35 -11.29
CA THR A 121 4.29 -17.83 -11.76
C THR A 121 5.34 -16.74 -11.57
N GLY A 122 6.48 -17.09 -10.95
CA GLY A 122 7.62 -16.19 -10.78
C GLY A 122 7.50 -15.23 -9.60
N THR A 123 6.58 -15.49 -8.67
CA THR A 123 6.60 -14.90 -7.32
C THR A 123 7.11 -15.91 -6.30
N ASP A 124 8.03 -15.49 -5.45
CA ASP A 124 8.58 -16.31 -4.37
C ASP A 124 8.16 -15.78 -3.00
N ILE A 125 8.20 -16.63 -1.97
CA ILE A 125 8.05 -16.22 -0.57
C ILE A 125 9.44 -16.10 0.06
N PRO A 126 9.99 -14.88 0.22
CA PRO A 126 11.35 -14.68 0.74
C PRO A 126 11.45 -14.98 2.24
N MET A 127 10.33 -14.88 2.96
CA MET A 127 10.23 -15.19 4.38
C MET A 127 8.83 -15.74 4.71
N PRO A 128 8.71 -17.00 5.11
CA PRO A 128 7.43 -17.56 5.54
C PRO A 128 6.85 -16.78 6.72
N ARG A 129 5.53 -16.68 6.74
CA ARG A 129 4.70 -16.05 7.77
C ARG A 129 5.00 -14.56 7.97
N PHE A 130 5.58 -13.88 6.97
CA PHE A 130 5.85 -12.44 7.01
C PHE A 130 4.54 -11.65 6.93
N GLY A 131 4.26 -10.86 7.97
CA GLY A 131 3.06 -10.02 8.03
C GLY A 131 1.73 -10.77 8.11
N SER A 132 1.76 -12.09 8.38
CA SER A 132 0.57 -12.95 8.42
C SER A 132 0.42 -13.70 9.75
N SER A 133 1.06 -13.24 10.82
CA SER A 133 1.12 -13.94 12.12
C SER A 133 -0.25 -14.29 12.71
N ASP A 134 -1.27 -13.49 12.43
CA ASP A 134 -2.65 -13.57 12.91
C ASP A 134 -3.60 -14.29 11.92
N CYS A 135 -3.11 -14.72 10.76
CA CYS A 135 -3.90 -15.47 9.77
C CYS A 135 -3.17 -16.74 9.31
N ARG A 136 -3.78 -17.50 8.40
CA ARG A 136 -3.23 -18.77 7.87
C ARG A 136 -2.44 -18.60 6.56
N CYS A 137 -2.31 -17.38 6.03
CA CYS A 137 -1.57 -17.15 4.79
C CYS A 137 -0.09 -17.54 4.95
N ALA A 138 0.47 -18.15 3.90
CA ALA A 138 1.86 -18.56 3.88
C ALA A 138 2.81 -17.36 4.08
N SER A 139 2.45 -16.21 3.53
CA SER A 139 3.11 -14.91 3.70
C SER A 139 2.19 -13.81 3.16
N HIS A 140 2.35 -12.57 3.63
CA HIS A 140 1.83 -11.38 2.95
C HIS A 140 2.90 -10.61 2.18
N LEU A 141 4.15 -11.11 2.20
CA LEU A 141 5.27 -10.59 1.43
C LEU A 141 5.67 -11.58 0.33
N PHE A 142 5.78 -11.07 -0.89
CA PHE A 142 6.17 -11.82 -2.07
C PHE A 142 7.34 -11.11 -2.77
N HIS A 143 8.23 -11.89 -3.39
CA HIS A 143 9.41 -11.39 -4.12
C HIS A 143 9.27 -11.70 -5.60
N LEU A 144 9.79 -10.79 -6.42
CA LEU A 144 9.92 -10.91 -7.87
C LEU A 144 11.36 -10.55 -8.24
N SER A 145 11.97 -11.33 -9.14
CA SER A 145 13.30 -10.98 -9.66
C SER A 145 13.28 -9.67 -10.46
N LEU A 146 14.45 -9.02 -10.58
CA LEU A 146 14.61 -7.75 -11.32
C LEU A 146 14.23 -7.85 -12.81
N GLN A 147 14.18 -9.06 -13.37
CA GLN A 147 13.77 -9.29 -14.77
C GLN A 147 12.26 -9.13 -14.99
N ARG A 148 11.47 -9.07 -13.91
CA ARG A 148 10.00 -8.98 -13.98
C ARG A 148 9.56 -7.53 -13.99
N ARG A 149 8.44 -7.25 -14.68
CA ARG A 149 7.78 -5.94 -14.67
C ARG A 149 6.56 -5.98 -13.73
N PRO A 150 6.65 -5.44 -12.50
CA PRO A 150 5.60 -5.61 -11.49
C PRO A 150 4.29 -4.88 -11.85
N GLY A 151 4.33 -3.80 -12.61
CA GLY A 151 3.13 -2.99 -12.93
C GLY A 151 1.98 -3.74 -13.64
N ARG A 152 2.23 -4.90 -14.27
CA ARG A 152 1.16 -5.75 -14.84
C ARG A 152 0.34 -6.46 -13.76
N ILE A 153 0.95 -6.77 -12.61
CA ILE A 153 0.34 -7.54 -11.52
C ILE A 153 -0.86 -6.79 -10.94
N ARG A 154 -0.80 -5.45 -10.89
CA ARG A 154 -1.91 -4.60 -10.45
C ARG A 154 -3.25 -4.96 -11.11
N ARG A 155 -3.23 -5.31 -12.40
CA ARG A 155 -4.43 -5.62 -13.18
C ARG A 155 -5.08 -6.96 -12.82
N CYS A 156 -4.33 -7.83 -12.15
CA CYS A 156 -4.80 -9.14 -11.71
C CYS A 156 -5.39 -9.08 -10.30
N LEU A 157 -5.16 -7.99 -9.55
CA LEU A 157 -5.63 -7.87 -8.17
C LEU A 157 -7.15 -7.65 -8.12
N PRO A 158 -7.89 -8.36 -7.25
CA PRO A 158 -9.33 -8.23 -7.11
C PRO A 158 -9.81 -6.83 -6.72
N GLY A 159 -10.87 -6.36 -7.38
CA GLY A 159 -11.57 -5.11 -7.08
C GLY A 159 -11.13 -3.92 -7.94
N GLU A 160 -11.68 -2.75 -7.65
CA GLU A 160 -11.30 -1.49 -8.31
C GLU A 160 -9.97 -0.98 -7.73
N VAL A 161 -8.86 -1.43 -8.32
CA VAL A 161 -7.52 -1.11 -7.85
C VAL A 161 -7.04 0.24 -8.38
N ARG A 162 -6.74 1.14 -7.45
CA ARG A 162 -6.17 2.47 -7.68
C ARG A 162 -4.67 2.47 -7.38
N THR A 163 -3.97 3.49 -7.84
CA THR A 163 -2.52 3.64 -7.63
C THR A 163 -2.22 4.98 -7.00
N TYR A 164 -1.32 4.95 -6.01
CA TYR A 164 -0.68 6.10 -5.43
C TYR A 164 0.82 6.00 -5.71
N LEU A 165 1.40 7.10 -6.18
CA LEU A 165 2.83 7.20 -6.48
C LEU A 165 3.45 8.12 -5.42
N PRO A 166 4.25 7.57 -4.49
CA PRO A 166 4.93 8.39 -3.49
C PRO A 166 5.99 9.27 -4.13
N LEU A 167 6.13 10.50 -3.65
CA LEU A 167 7.30 11.31 -3.96
C LEU A 167 8.48 10.91 -3.05
N PRO A 168 9.74 11.06 -3.51
CA PRO A 168 10.90 10.83 -2.65
C PRO A 168 10.83 11.68 -1.38
N GLY A 169 10.89 11.03 -0.21
CA GLY A 169 10.83 11.71 1.09
C GLY A 169 9.43 12.24 1.48
N GLU A 170 8.37 11.85 0.78
CA GLU A 170 7.02 12.32 1.05
C GLU A 170 6.52 11.90 2.44
N ARG A 171 5.88 12.86 3.12
CA ARG A 171 5.04 12.63 4.29
C ARG A 171 3.69 13.28 4.05
N ILE A 172 2.62 12.56 4.37
CA ILE A 172 1.28 13.15 4.38
C ILE A 172 1.13 13.99 5.64
N ALA A 173 0.74 15.26 5.47
CA ALA A 173 0.52 16.19 6.58
C ALA A 173 -0.47 15.61 7.61
N GLY A 174 -0.15 15.72 8.90
CA GLY A 174 -0.96 15.20 10.01
C GLY A 174 -0.70 13.73 10.38
N CYS A 175 0.42 13.16 9.93
CA CYS A 175 0.89 11.85 10.37
C CYS A 175 2.06 12.04 11.34
N ASP A 176 1.75 12.12 12.64
CA ASP A 176 2.77 12.13 13.69
C ASP A 176 3.31 10.71 13.90
N ALA A 177 4.62 10.62 14.14
CA ALA A 177 5.40 9.39 14.31
C ALA A 177 5.26 8.77 15.71
#